data_AF-A0A157T751-F1
#
_entry.id   AF-A0A157T751-F1
#
_cell.length_a   1.000
_cell.length_b   1.000
_cell.length_c   1.000
_cell.angle_alpha   90.00
_cell.angle_beta   90.00
_cell.angle_gamma   90.00
#
_symmetry.space_group_name_H-M   'P 1'
#
loop_
_entity.id
_entity.type
_entity.pdbx_description
1 polymer ?
#
loop_
_entity_poly.entity_id
_entity_poly.type
_entity_poly.pdbx_seq_one_letter_code
_entity_poly.pdbx_strand_id
1 'polypeptide(L)'
;MVMMIFLPIIRRLLSPLIVSLFAIGWYEFSVQYIVPNNNVALENGVFSAYVFPSQLQGYIEVTRYICYIVVYLGLIFFWYNLVKTVRELEEANKE
;
A
#
# COMPACT_ATOMS: atom_id res chain seq x y z
N MET A 1 -25.20 18.89 -19.75
CA MET A 1 -25.37 17.42 -19.94
C MET A 1 -24.04 16.69 -20.15
N VAL A 2 -23.18 17.11 -21.09
CA VAL A 2 -21.83 16.50 -21.31
C VAL A 2 -20.94 16.56 -20.05
N MET A 3 -20.98 17.66 -19.30
CA MET A 3 -20.16 17.83 -18.08
C MET A 3 -20.56 16.89 -16.92
N MET A 4 -21.81 16.43 -16.86
CA MET A 4 -22.30 15.52 -15.82
C MET A 4 -21.81 14.08 -16.01
N ILE A 5 -21.45 13.69 -17.25
CA ILE A 5 -20.99 12.33 -17.58
C ILE A 5 -19.46 12.20 -17.41
N PHE A 6 -18.71 13.29 -17.55
CA PHE A 6 -17.24 13.26 -17.47
C PHE A 6 -16.71 13.06 -16.05
N LEU A 7 -17.34 13.67 -15.04
CA LEU A 7 -16.91 13.59 -13.65
C LEU A 7 -16.84 12.14 -13.08
N PRO A 8 -17.84 11.26 -13.29
CA PRO A 8 -17.77 9.87 -12.84
C PRO A 8 -16.71 9.03 -13.57
N ILE A 9 -16.55 9.23 -14.89
CA ILE A 9 -15.52 8.53 -15.68
C ILE A 9 -14.13 8.93 -15.19
N ILE A 10 -13.90 10.23 -14.98
CA ILE A 10 -12.65 10.75 -14.42
C ILE A 10 -12.37 10.14 -13.04
N ARG A 11 -13.38 10.03 -12.16
CA ARG A 11 -13.21 9.41 -10.82
C ARG A 11 -12.87 7.92 -10.90
N ARG A 12 -13.51 7.17 -11.80
CA ARG A 12 -13.21 5.74 -12.05
C ARG A 12 -11.81 5.53 -12.64
N LEU A 13 -11.24 6.54 -13.29
CA LEU A 13 -9.94 6.45 -13.98
C LEU A 13 -8.80 7.06 -13.15
N LEU A 14 -9.08 8.04 -12.29
CA LEU A 14 -8.14 8.62 -11.34
C LEU A 14 -7.90 7.73 -10.12
N SER A 15 -8.93 7.07 -9.60
CA SER A 15 -8.73 6.25 -8.41
C SER A 15 -7.77 5.06 -8.60
N PRO A 16 -7.74 4.30 -9.71
CA PRO A 16 -6.78 3.21 -9.90
C PRO A 16 -5.38 3.78 -10.11
N LEU A 17 -5.29 4.97 -10.73
CA LEU A 17 -4.04 5.70 -10.89
C LEU A 17 -3.46 6.13 -9.54
N ILE A 18 -4.27 6.73 -8.66
CA ILE A 18 -3.84 7.16 -7.31
C ILE A 18 -3.42 5.96 -6.47
N VAL A 19 -4.19 4.86 -6.51
CA VAL A 19 -3.86 3.62 -5.80
C VAL A 19 -2.55 3.02 -6.32
N SER A 20 -2.34 3.02 -7.63
CA SER A 20 -1.10 2.51 -8.25
C SER A 20 0.11 3.39 -7.89
N LEU A 21 -0.04 4.72 -7.95
CA LEU A 21 1.01 5.66 -7.56
C LEU A 21 1.37 5.52 -6.08
N PHE A 22 0.38 5.35 -5.21
CA PHE A 22 0.61 5.07 -3.80
C PHE A 22 1.35 3.74 -3.60
N ALA A 23 0.94 2.67 -4.31
CA ALA A 23 1.61 1.38 -4.23
C ALA A 23 3.09 1.44 -4.65
N ILE A 24 3.39 2.17 -5.73
CA ILE A 24 4.77 2.39 -6.19
C ILE A 24 5.54 3.20 -5.15
N GLY A 25 4.97 4.31 -4.67
CA GLY A 25 5.61 5.16 -3.66
C GLY A 25 5.87 4.41 -2.34
N TRP A 26 4.93 3.57 -1.91
CA TRP A 26 5.09 2.71 -0.74
C TRP A 26 6.21 1.69 -0.93
N TYR A 27 6.28 1.05 -2.10
CA TYR A 27 7.35 0.12 -2.42
C TYR A 27 8.73 0.80 -2.40
N GLU A 28 8.89 1.92 -3.11
CA GLU A 28 10.14 2.69 -3.12
C GLU A 28 10.54 3.17 -1.73
N PHE A 29 9.58 3.69 -0.95
CA PHE A 29 9.81 4.08 0.44
C PHE A 29 10.29 2.90 1.29
N SER A 30 9.65 1.74 1.16
CA SER A 30 10.02 0.56 1.92
C SER A 30 11.43 0.06 1.57
N VAL A 31 11.82 0.09 0.30
CA VAL A 31 13.16 -0.31 -0.13
C VAL A 31 14.21 0.67 0.38
N GLN A 32 13.95 1.98 0.35
CA GLN A 32 14.92 2.98 0.78
C GLN A 32 15.05 3.16 2.29
N TYR A 33 13.98 2.95 3.06
CA TYR A 33 14.00 3.26 4.49
C TYR A 33 13.94 2.01 5.37
N ILE A 34 13.17 0.99 4.99
CA ILE A 34 13.01 -0.20 5.83
C ILE A 34 14.25 -1.10 5.68
N VAL A 35 14.71 -1.37 4.45
CA VAL A 35 15.86 -2.26 4.23
C VAL A 35 17.16 -1.73 4.85
N PRO A 36 17.53 -0.43 4.69
CA PRO A 36 18.77 0.07 5.28
C PRO A 36 18.68 0.18 6.81
N ASN A 37 17.55 0.63 7.37
CA ASN A 37 17.38 0.69 8.84
C ASN A 37 17.46 -0.70 9.49
N ASN A 38 16.98 -1.72 8.80
CA ASN A 38 17.11 -3.10 9.24
C ASN A 38 18.57 -3.57 9.28
N ASN A 39 19.37 -3.21 8.27
CA ASN A 39 20.80 -3.51 8.25
C ASN A 39 21.55 -2.75 9.35
N VAL A 40 21.20 -1.48 9.58
CA VAL A 40 21.76 -0.68 10.69
C VAL A 40 21.40 -1.29 12.05
N ALA A 41 20.18 -1.81 12.22
CA ALA A 41 19.76 -2.50 13.44
C ALA A 41 20.48 -3.85 13.65
N LEU A 42 20.77 -4.57 12.57
CA LEU A 42 21.58 -5.80 12.59
C LEU A 42 23.04 -5.52 12.96
N GLU A 43 23.60 -4.40 12.49
CA GLU A 43 25.02 -4.05 12.67
C GLU A 43 25.30 -3.37 14.03
N ASN A 44 24.35 -2.57 14.54
CA ASN A 44 24.52 -1.80 15.79
C ASN A 44 23.75 -2.35 16.99
N GLY A 45 22.84 -3.29 16.79
CA GLY A 45 22.06 -3.87 17.87
C GLY A 45 22.83 -4.96 18.61
N VAL A 46 22.80 -4.93 19.95
CA VAL A 46 23.31 -6.00 20.86
C VAL A 46 22.48 -7.31 20.72
N PHE A 47 21.68 -7.45 19.67
CA PHE A 47 20.84 -8.61 19.42
C PHE A 47 21.64 -9.86 19.02
N SER A 48 22.85 -9.69 18.48
CA SER A 48 23.77 -10.79 18.15
C SER A 48 24.21 -11.61 19.36
N ALA A 49 24.10 -11.07 20.57
CA ALA A 49 24.37 -11.78 21.81
C ALA A 49 23.24 -12.75 22.22
N TYR A 50 22.03 -12.60 21.66
CA TYR A 50 20.85 -13.36 22.07
C TYR A 50 20.20 -14.14 20.91
N VAL A 51 20.47 -13.76 19.66
CA VAL A 51 19.89 -14.38 18.46
C VAL A 51 20.94 -14.43 17.35
N PHE A 52 21.01 -15.56 16.63
CA PHE A 52 21.91 -15.67 15.49
C PHE A 52 21.52 -14.63 14.41
N PRO A 53 22.50 -13.91 13.81
CA PRO A 53 22.21 -12.88 12.81
C PRO A 53 21.34 -13.35 11.64
N SER A 54 21.48 -14.60 11.22
CA SER A 54 20.67 -15.22 10.16
C SER A 54 19.18 -15.36 10.52
N GLN A 55 18.88 -15.65 11.80
CA GLN A 55 17.50 -15.74 12.27
C GLN A 55 16.86 -14.34 12.38
N LEU A 56 17.62 -13.36 12.87
CA LEU A 56 17.16 -11.98 12.96
C LEU A 56 16.87 -11.38 11.57
N GLN A 57 17.73 -11.66 10.59
CA GLN A 57 17.51 -11.29 9.19
C GLN A 57 16.23 -11.91 8.62
N GLY A 58 15.98 -13.20 8.93
CA GLY A 58 14.74 -13.87 8.55
C GLY A 58 13.48 -13.23 9.15
N TYR A 59 13.48 -12.88 10.44
CA TYR A 59 12.34 -12.21 11.09
C TYR A 59 12.04 -10.85 10.48
N ILE A 60 13.09 -10.08 10.21
CA ILE A 60 13.00 -8.78 9.57
C ILE A 60 12.38 -8.91 8.17
N GLU A 61 12.85 -9.87 7.38
CA GLU A 61 12.34 -10.11 6.03
C GLU A 61 10.87 -10.53 6.04
N VAL A 62 10.48 -11.45 6.92
CA VAL A 62 9.08 -11.86 7.09
C VAL A 62 8.21 -10.67 7.50
N THR A 63 8.66 -9.85 8.44
CA THR A 63 7.93 -8.65 8.88
C THR A 63 7.71 -7.68 7.71
N ARG A 64 8.72 -7.49 6.85
CA ARG A 64 8.58 -6.68 5.63
C ARG A 64 7.51 -7.24 4.68
N TYR A 65 7.50 -8.54 4.44
CA TYR A 65 6.46 -9.17 3.60
C TYR A 65 5.06 -9.02 4.20
N ILE A 66 4.92 -9.18 5.53
CA ILE A 66 3.64 -8.97 6.21
C ILE A 66 3.17 -7.52 6.01
N CYS A 67 4.06 -6.53 6.17
CA CYS A 67 3.74 -5.12 5.91
C CYS A 67 3.26 -4.90 4.46
N TYR A 68 3.90 -5.52 3.47
CA TYR A 68 3.43 -5.47 2.09
C TYR A 68 2.04 -6.06 1.94
N ILE A 69 1.80 -7.26 2.48
CA ILE A 69 0.49 -7.92 2.40
C ILE A 69 -0.59 -7.04 3.02
N VAL A 70 -0.36 -6.48 4.21
CA VAL A 70 -1.33 -5.63 4.91
C VAL A 70 -1.65 -4.38 4.08
N VAL A 71 -0.64 -3.69 3.55
CA VAL A 71 -0.86 -2.49 2.73
C VAL A 71 -1.58 -2.82 1.43
N TYR A 72 -1.16 -3.86 0.72
CA TYR A 72 -1.82 -4.25 -0.54
C TYR A 72 -3.27 -4.70 -0.33
N LEU A 73 -3.56 -5.45 0.73
CA LEU A 73 -4.95 -5.79 1.08
C LEU A 73 -5.75 -4.52 1.38
N GLY A 74 -5.21 -3.58 2.15
CA GLY A 74 -5.82 -2.29 2.42
C GLY A 74 -6.14 -1.52 1.13
N LEU A 75 -5.23 -1.49 0.16
CA LEU A 75 -5.44 -0.85 -1.13
C LEU A 75 -6.52 -1.54 -1.97
N ILE A 76 -6.58 -2.87 -1.97
CA ILE A 76 -7.63 -3.63 -2.65
C ILE A 76 -9.01 -3.30 -2.06
N PHE A 77 -9.13 -3.31 -0.72
CA PHE A 77 -10.38 -2.96 -0.05
C PHE A 77 -10.75 -1.49 -0.30
N PHE A 78 -9.79 -0.58 -0.24
CA PHE A 78 -10.01 0.83 -0.52
C PHE A 78 -10.54 1.03 -1.95
N TRP A 79 -9.88 0.41 -2.94
CA TRP A 79 -10.30 0.44 -4.34
C TRP A 79 -11.73 -0.09 -4.53
N TYR A 80 -12.02 -1.27 -3.97
CA TYR A 80 -13.33 -1.88 -4.04
C TYR A 80 -14.43 -0.96 -3.48
N ASN A 81 -14.21 -0.40 -2.29
CA ASN A 81 -15.18 0.48 -1.65
C ASN A 81 -15.36 1.79 -2.43
N LEU A 82 -14.29 2.36 -2.96
CA LEU A 82 -14.38 3.58 -3.75
C LEU A 82 -15.19 3.36 -5.03
N VAL A 83 -14.94 2.27 -5.77
CA VAL A 83 -15.73 1.91 -6.96
C VAL A 83 -17.20 1.69 -6.59
N LYS A 84 -17.46 0.99 -5.48
CA LYS A 84 -18.82 0.75 -4.97
C LYS A 84 -19.53 2.07 -4.66
N THR A 85 -18.93 2.95 -3.86
CA THR A 85 -19.51 4.25 -3.49
C THR A 85 -19.77 5.13 -4.71
N VAL A 86 -18.87 5.15 -5.70
CA VAL A 86 -19.10 5.90 -6.95
C VAL A 86 -20.31 5.36 -7.71
N ARG A 87 -20.49 4.04 -7.77
CA ARG A 87 -21.68 3.43 -8.41
C ARG A 87 -22.97 3.78 -7.68
N GLU A 88 -22.99 3.68 -6.36
CA GLU A 88 -24.17 4.02 -5.55
C GLU A 88 -24.56 5.49 -5.70
N LEU A 89 -23.58 6.40 -5.72
CA LEU A 89 -23.81 7.83 -5.97
C LEU A 89 -24.29 8.12 -7.40
N GLU A 90 -23.85 7.34 -8.40
CA GLU A 90 -24.33 7.46 -9.78
C GLU A 90 -25.78 6.97 -9.92
N GLU A 91 -26.16 5.93 -9.20
CA GLU A 91 -27.53 5.40 -9.19
C GLU A 91 -28.49 6.37 -8.49
N ALA A 92 -28.10 6.92 -7.33
CA ALA A 92 -28.92 7.88 -6.58
C ALA A 92 -29.15 9.22 -7.30
N ASN A 93 -28.28 9.64 -8.22
CA ASN A 93 -28.46 10.87 -9.01
C ASN A 93 -29.31 10.68 -10.28
N LYS A 94 -29.74 9.45 -10.58
CA LYS A 94 -30.61 9.14 -11.73
C LYS A 94 -32.10 9.09 -11.36
N GLU A 95 -32.41 8.95 -10.09
CA GLU A 95 -33.76 9.07 -9.51
C GLU A 95 -34.12 10.55 -9.25
#